data_AF-A0A0Q4GZP4-F1
#
_entry.id   AF-A0A0Q4GZP4-F1
#
_cell.length_a   1.000
_cell.length_b   1.000
_cell.length_c   1.000
_cell.angle_alpha   90.00
_cell.angle_beta   90.00
_cell.angle_gamma   90.00
#
_symmetry.space_group_name_H-M   'P 1'
#
loop_
_entity.id
_entity.type
_entity.pdbx_description
1 polymer ?
#
loop_
_entity_poly.entity_id
_entity_poly.type
_entity_poly.pdbx_seq_one_letter_code
_entity_poly.pdbx_strand_id
1 'polypeptide(L)'
;MAKHKKPKPKSRKAGVSTLRTVALGVAGIAVGLFGVLLARRKAPGEGHAAPDLALDKPRAAAGDRAPEAFRPDPTAPVPASEREALRPATGPAPSIVAPRGSMASQTGT
;
A
#
# COMPACT_ATOMS: atom_id res chain seq x y z
N MET A 1 79.56 42.72 -29.42
CA MET A 1 79.51 42.10 -28.07
C MET A 1 78.05 41.88 -27.68
N ALA A 2 77.53 40.66 -27.78
CA ALA A 2 76.14 40.34 -27.42
C ALA A 2 76.11 39.56 -26.09
N LYS A 3 75.38 40.07 -25.09
CA LYS A 3 75.22 39.43 -23.77
C LYS A 3 74.01 38.48 -23.80
N HIS A 4 74.23 37.18 -23.64
CA HIS A 4 73.15 36.20 -23.46
C HIS A 4 72.54 36.30 -22.05
N LYS A 5 71.23 36.55 -21.95
CA LYS A 5 70.46 36.41 -20.69
C LYS A 5 70.00 34.96 -20.54
N LYS A 6 70.32 34.34 -19.39
CA LYS A 6 69.85 32.98 -19.05
C LYS A 6 68.38 33.00 -18.57
N PRO A 7 67.52 32.04 -18.98
CA PRO A 7 66.14 31.96 -18.50
C PRO A 7 66.08 31.32 -17.09
N LYS A 8 65.26 31.90 -16.19
CA LYS A 8 64.94 31.31 -14.88
C LYS A 8 63.86 30.23 -15.02
N PRO A 9 63.94 29.09 -14.31
CA PRO A 9 62.91 28.05 -14.36
C PRO A 9 61.65 28.47 -13.58
N LYS A 10 60.47 28.36 -14.20
CA LYS A 10 59.17 28.55 -13.55
C LYS A 10 58.85 27.35 -12.65
N SER A 11 58.42 27.63 -11.41
CA SER A 11 58.06 26.61 -10.42
C SER A 11 56.86 25.77 -10.86
N ARG A 12 56.98 24.44 -10.79
CA ARG A 12 55.91 23.49 -11.07
C ARG A 12 54.86 23.52 -9.95
N LYS A 13 53.64 23.96 -10.26
CA LYS A 13 52.43 23.70 -9.45
C LYS A 13 51.55 22.73 -10.23
N ALA A 14 51.93 21.45 -10.26
CA ALA A 14 51.12 20.38 -10.82
C ALA A 14 51.07 19.26 -9.78
N GLY A 15 49.99 19.18 -9.02
CA GLY A 15 49.86 18.15 -7.97
C GLY A 15 48.67 18.26 -7.02
N VAL A 16 47.81 19.28 -7.13
CA VAL A 16 46.66 19.45 -6.20
C VAL A 16 45.30 19.26 -6.88
N SER A 17 45.25 19.13 -8.21
CA SER A 17 43.99 19.06 -8.96
C SER A 17 43.40 17.64 -9.05
N THR A 18 44.25 16.60 -9.12
CA THR A 18 43.81 15.24 -9.46
C THR A 18 43.32 14.40 -8.27
N LEU A 19 43.68 14.74 -7.03
CA LEU A 19 43.19 14.00 -5.85
C LEU A 19 41.76 14.37 -5.45
N ARG A 20 41.29 15.59 -5.75
CA ARG A 20 39.95 16.06 -5.35
C ARG A 20 38.84 15.48 -6.21
N THR A 21 39.10 15.20 -7.48
CA THR A 21 38.09 14.66 -8.41
C THR A 21 37.82 13.16 -8.17
N VAL A 22 38.85 12.38 -7.81
CA VAL A 22 38.68 10.95 -7.49
C VAL A 22 37.94 10.74 -6.16
N ALA A 23 38.23 11.57 -5.15
CA ALA A 23 37.54 11.48 -3.86
C ALA A 23 36.03 11.81 -3.96
N LEU A 24 35.65 12.76 -4.81
CA LEU A 24 34.23 13.09 -5.08
C LEU A 24 33.51 12.00 -5.88
N GLY A 25 34.19 11.36 -6.84
CA GLY A 25 33.60 10.28 -7.65
C GLY A 25 33.29 9.02 -6.83
N VAL A 26 34.19 8.60 -5.95
CA VAL A 26 33.98 7.40 -5.12
C VAL A 26 32.93 7.64 -4.03
N ALA A 27 32.91 8.84 -3.42
CA ALA A 27 31.88 9.21 -2.45
C ALA A 27 30.48 9.26 -3.09
N GLY A 28 30.36 9.79 -4.31
CA GLY A 28 29.08 9.84 -5.03
C GLY A 28 28.52 8.45 -5.35
N ILE A 29 29.37 7.50 -5.76
CA ILE A 29 28.96 6.12 -6.04
C ILE A 29 28.51 5.41 -4.76
N ALA A 30 29.24 5.57 -3.66
CA ALA A 30 28.89 4.95 -2.38
C ALA A 30 27.54 5.48 -1.85
N VAL A 31 27.30 6.79 -1.91
CA VAL A 31 26.03 7.40 -1.50
C VAL A 31 24.88 6.97 -2.43
N GLY A 32 25.12 6.89 -3.74
CA GLY A 32 24.14 6.41 -4.71
C GLY A 32 23.73 4.95 -4.47
N LEU A 33 24.71 4.05 -4.29
CA LEU A 33 24.45 2.64 -4.00
C LEU A 33 23.74 2.46 -2.64
N PHE A 34 24.17 3.20 -1.61
CA PHE A 34 23.55 3.15 -0.30
C PHE A 34 22.10 3.65 -0.33
N GLY A 35 21.84 4.73 -1.08
CA GLY A 35 20.48 5.24 -1.30
C GLY A 35 19.56 4.23 -2.00
N VAL A 36 20.04 3.55 -3.04
CA VAL A 36 19.29 2.48 -3.72
C VAL A 36 19.04 1.29 -2.79
N LEU A 37 20.01 0.91 -1.96
CA LEU A 37 19.88 -0.20 -1.01
C LEU A 37 18.88 0.14 0.11
N LEU A 38 18.86 1.39 0.58
CA LEU A 38 17.85 1.89 1.52
C LEU A 38 16.46 1.96 0.89
N ALA A 39 16.33 2.43 -0.35
CA ALA A 39 15.05 2.45 -1.06
C ALA A 39 14.50 1.05 -1.34
N ARG A 40 15.39 0.05 -1.46
CA ARG A 40 15.02 -1.38 -1.59
C ARG A 40 14.70 -2.06 -0.26
N ARG A 41 15.04 -1.46 0.89
CA ARG A 41 14.58 -1.97 2.19
C ARG A 41 13.09 -1.71 2.29
N LYS A 42 12.30 -2.74 1.98
CA LYS A 42 10.87 -2.79 2.27
C LYS A 42 10.72 -2.58 3.78
N ALA A 43 10.16 -1.44 4.20
CA ALA A 43 9.77 -1.26 5.59
C ALA A 43 8.81 -2.39 5.97
N PRO A 44 8.91 -2.97 7.18
CA PRO A 44 7.89 -3.89 7.65
C PRO A 44 6.55 -3.13 7.60
N GLY A 45 5.67 -3.55 6.69
CA GLY A 45 4.36 -2.93 6.57
C GLY A 45 3.57 -3.23 7.83
N GLU A 46 3.04 -2.19 8.46
CA GLU A 46 2.05 -2.35 9.53
C GLU A 46 0.74 -2.89 8.95
N GLY A 47 0.04 -3.74 9.71
CA GLY A 47 -1.23 -4.35 9.31
C GLY A 47 -1.11 -5.72 8.62
N HIS A 48 -2.25 -6.22 8.15
CA HIS A 48 -2.32 -7.51 7.46
C HIS A 48 -2.06 -7.36 5.96
N ALA A 49 -1.55 -8.41 5.33
CA ALA A 49 -1.43 -8.45 3.89
C ALA A 49 -2.82 -8.23 3.25
N ALA A 50 -2.88 -7.34 2.25
CA ALA A 50 -4.06 -7.09 1.41
C ALA A 50 -3.87 -7.81 0.05
N PRO A 51 -4.08 -9.13 -0.02
CA PRO A 51 -3.80 -9.92 -1.22
C PRO A 51 -4.70 -9.56 -2.41
N ASP A 52 -5.81 -8.87 -2.17
CA ASP A 52 -6.77 -8.40 -3.17
C ASP A 52 -6.33 -7.11 -3.89
N LEU A 53 -5.42 -6.33 -3.29
CA LEU A 53 -4.82 -5.13 -3.86
C LEU A 53 -3.43 -5.37 -4.47
N ALA A 54 -2.95 -6.61 -4.47
CA ALA A 54 -1.67 -6.96 -5.05
C ALA A 54 -1.72 -6.89 -6.58
N LEU A 55 -0.90 -6.03 -7.18
CA LEU A 55 -0.87 -5.75 -8.63
C LEU A 55 -0.68 -7.01 -9.50
N ASP A 56 0.06 -8.00 -9.01
CA ASP A 56 0.43 -9.19 -9.78
C ASP A 56 -0.51 -10.40 -9.55
N LYS A 57 -1.61 -10.22 -8.80
CA LYS A 57 -2.53 -11.31 -8.48
C LYS A 57 -3.87 -11.19 -9.23
N PRO A 58 -4.42 -12.31 -9.71
CA PRO A 58 -5.79 -12.31 -10.22
C PRO A 58 -6.76 -11.91 -9.10
N ARG A 59 -7.79 -11.16 -9.46
CA ARG A 59 -8.89 -10.79 -8.56
C ARG A 59 -9.50 -12.08 -7.96
N ALA A 60 -9.72 -12.08 -6.65
CA ALA A 60 -10.41 -13.18 -5.97
C ALA A 60 -11.79 -13.43 -6.60
N ALA A 61 -12.14 -14.70 -6.78
CA ALA A 61 -13.45 -15.11 -7.29
C ALA A 61 -14.54 -14.88 -6.23
N ALA A 62 -15.81 -14.80 -6.66
CA ALA A 62 -16.94 -14.54 -5.75
C ALA A 62 -17.12 -15.61 -4.64
N GLY A 63 -16.55 -16.81 -4.83
CA GLY A 63 -16.57 -17.88 -3.83
C GLY A 63 -15.34 -17.92 -2.91
N ASP A 64 -14.33 -17.09 -3.16
CA ASP A 64 -13.10 -17.11 -2.38
C ASP A 64 -13.34 -16.44 -1.02
N ARG A 65 -13.02 -17.17 0.06
CA ARG A 65 -13.11 -16.61 1.41
C ARG A 65 -12.08 -15.49 1.60
N ALA A 66 -12.46 -14.49 2.38
CA ALA A 66 -11.53 -13.47 2.87
C ALA A 66 -10.33 -14.10 3.61
N PRO A 67 -9.16 -13.44 3.67
CA PRO A 67 -8.04 -13.88 4.49
C PRO A 67 -8.46 -14.04 5.96
N GLU A 68 -7.89 -15.02 6.66
CA GLU A 68 -8.29 -15.38 8.04
C GLU A 68 -8.38 -14.17 8.98
N ALA A 69 -7.42 -13.25 8.92
CA ALA A 69 -7.35 -12.06 9.76
C ALA A 69 -8.53 -11.08 9.56
N PHE A 70 -9.21 -11.14 8.42
CA PHE A 70 -10.36 -10.29 8.10
C PHE A 70 -11.69 -11.06 8.18
N ARG A 71 -11.68 -12.31 8.62
CA ARG A 71 -12.92 -13.05 8.83
C ARG A 71 -13.55 -12.61 10.16
N PRO A 72 -14.87 -12.38 10.20
CA PRO A 72 -15.59 -12.27 11.46
C PRO A 72 -15.37 -13.55 12.27
N ASP A 73 -15.09 -13.42 13.55
CA ASP A 73 -15.00 -14.56 14.46
C ASP A 73 -16.38 -15.23 14.58
N PRO A 74 -16.55 -16.49 14.14
CA PRO A 74 -17.84 -17.17 14.20
C PRO A 74 -18.24 -17.53 15.63
N THR A 75 -17.31 -17.46 16.59
CA THR A 75 -17.51 -17.81 18.00
C THR A 75 -17.64 -16.60 18.91
N ALA A 76 -17.56 -15.38 18.36
CA ALA A 76 -17.68 -14.16 19.14
C ALA A 76 -19.05 -14.11 19.85
N PRO A 77 -19.09 -13.92 21.18
CA PRO A 77 -20.34 -13.87 21.91
C PRO A 77 -21.10 -12.58 21.59
N VAL A 78 -22.41 -12.70 21.34
CA VAL A 78 -23.30 -11.56 21.19
C VAL A 78 -23.65 -11.00 22.57
N PRO A 79 -23.42 -9.69 22.83
CA PRO A 79 -23.72 -9.09 24.13
C PRO A 79 -25.22 -9.08 24.41
N ALA A 80 -25.59 -9.16 25.69
CA ALA A 80 -26.99 -9.30 26.10
C ALA A 80 -27.89 -8.15 25.62
N SER A 81 -27.36 -6.92 25.59
CA SER A 81 -28.07 -5.72 25.13
C SER A 81 -28.42 -5.73 23.63
N GLU A 82 -27.64 -6.43 22.81
CA GLU A 82 -27.83 -6.48 21.35
C GLU A 82 -28.65 -7.69 20.90
N ARG A 83 -28.82 -8.68 21.80
CA ARG A 83 -29.47 -9.95 21.48
C ARG A 83 -30.91 -9.79 20.99
N GLU A 84 -31.68 -8.92 21.62
CA GLU A 84 -33.08 -8.69 21.22
C GLU A 84 -33.18 -8.00 19.86
N ALA A 85 -32.23 -7.13 19.52
CA ALA A 85 -32.21 -6.44 18.22
C ALA A 85 -31.83 -7.39 17.08
N LEU A 86 -30.99 -8.39 17.34
CA LEU A 86 -30.59 -9.42 16.38
C LEU A 86 -31.55 -10.61 16.31
N ARG A 87 -32.66 -10.56 17.06
CA ARG A 87 -33.70 -11.58 17.02
C ARG A 87 -34.22 -11.71 15.57
N PRO A 88 -34.31 -12.94 15.02
CA PRO A 88 -34.96 -13.16 13.74
C PRO A 88 -36.36 -12.55 13.76
N ALA A 89 -36.72 -11.81 12.73
CA ALA A 89 -38.08 -11.29 12.58
C ALA A 89 -39.04 -12.45 12.29
N THR A 90 -39.46 -13.16 13.33
CA THR A 90 -40.38 -14.31 13.26
C THR A 90 -41.84 -13.90 13.04
N GLY A 91 -42.09 -12.63 12.72
CA GLY A 91 -43.41 -12.16 12.31
C GLY A 91 -43.78 -12.73 10.93
N PRO A 92 -45.07 -12.69 10.56
CA PRO A 92 -45.48 -13.02 9.20
C PRO A 92 -44.69 -12.18 8.21
N ALA A 93 -44.17 -12.82 7.16
CA ALA A 93 -43.39 -12.14 6.14
C ALA A 93 -44.20 -10.94 5.61
N PRO A 94 -43.61 -9.74 5.52
CA PRO A 94 -44.28 -8.60 4.92
C PRO A 94 -44.64 -8.98 3.46
N SER A 95 -45.93 -9.16 3.22
CA SER A 95 -46.49 -9.51 1.92
C SER A 95 -46.86 -8.23 1.18
N ILE A 96 -46.25 -8.00 0.01
CA ILE A 96 -46.69 -6.98 -0.96
C ILE A 96 -47.93 -7.45 -1.74
N VAL A 97 -48.28 -8.75 -1.65
CA VAL A 97 -49.43 -9.32 -2.33
C VAL A 97 -50.69 -9.01 -1.53
N ALA A 98 -51.61 -8.26 -2.13
CA ALA A 98 -52.95 -8.06 -1.58
C ALA A 98 -53.67 -9.43 -1.41
N PRO A 99 -54.41 -9.65 -0.31
CA PRO A 99 -55.15 -10.89 -0.13
C PRO A 99 -56.14 -11.07 -1.29
N ARG A 100 -56.04 -12.22 -2.00
CA ARG A 100 -56.99 -12.58 -3.06
C ARG A 100 -58.40 -12.55 -2.47
N GLY A 101 -59.23 -11.63 -2.93
CA GLY A 101 -60.61 -11.46 -2.47
C GLY A 101 -60.96 -10.05 -1.99
N SER A 102 -60.00 -9.15 -1.76
CA SER A 102 -60.29 -7.77 -1.32
C SER A 102 -61.10 -6.93 -2.33
N MET A 103 -61.10 -7.29 -3.62
CA MET A 103 -61.87 -6.61 -4.68
C MET A 103 -63.35 -7.02 -4.72
N ALA A 104 -63.70 -8.24 -4.29
CA ALA A 104 -65.06 -8.77 -4.46
C ALA A 104 -66.08 -8.13 -3.50
N SER A 105 -65.62 -7.52 -2.40
CA SER A 105 -66.49 -6.89 -1.39
C SER A 105 -66.79 -5.41 -1.69
N GLN A 106 -66.20 -4.79 -2.71
CA GLN A 106 -66.41 -3.36 -3.03
C GLN A 106 -67.46 -3.10 -4.12
N THR A 107 -67.91 -4.12 -4.85
CA THR A 107 -68.83 -3.95 -6.01
C THR A 107 -70.23 -4.54 -5.78
N GLY A 108 -70.63 -4.77 -4.52
CA GLY A 108 -71.98 -5.21 -4.17
C GLY A 108 -72.89 -4.04 -3.77
N THR A 109 -73.53 -3.39 -4.76
CA THR A 109 -74.71 -2.52 -4.59
C THR A 109 -75.81 -3.01 -5.51
#